data_AF-A0A946ANN0-F1
#
_entry.id   AF-A0A946ANN0-F1
#
_cell.length_a   1.000
_cell.length_b   1.000
_cell.length_c   1.000
_cell.angle_alpha   90.00
_cell.angle_beta   90.00
_cell.angle_gamma   90.00
#
_symmetry.space_group_name_H-M   'P 1'
#
loop_
_entity.id
_entity.type
_entity.pdbx_description
1 polymer ?
#
loop_
_entity_poly.entity_id
_entity_poly.type
_entity_poly.pdbx_seq_one_letter_code
_entity_poly.pdbx_strand_id
1 'polypeptide(L)'
;MKRRIAVLAFAMLFVSQGVFADSGSALSEQIVGVWRMDPRTLNSSAVSSYQEDGTVTFKLLPDGRFSVIGRISTRMVLKNDQTFTDPGCVGEKECTQDGATEGLGALFGNTIYVDWFDAGWIDDFFKVNGNVMTGDDGNGLIRLVKEE
;
A
#
# COMPACT_ATOMS: atom_id res chain seq x y z
N MET A 1 -11.25 -66.39 38.24
CA MET A 1 -11.83 -65.83 37.00
C MET A 1 -12.09 -64.32 37.18
N LYS A 2 -11.46 -63.52 36.32
CA LYS A 2 -11.84 -62.17 35.81
C LYS A 2 -11.98 -60.98 36.78
N ARG A 3 -10.96 -60.12 36.70
CA ARG A 3 -10.90 -58.69 37.08
C ARG A 3 -12.01 -57.88 36.38
N ARG A 4 -12.53 -56.83 37.03
CA ARG A 4 -13.10 -55.68 36.35
C ARG A 4 -12.51 -54.40 36.92
N ILE A 5 -11.55 -53.90 36.15
CA ILE A 5 -11.03 -52.55 36.16
C ILE A 5 -12.13 -51.68 35.53
N ALA A 6 -12.66 -50.73 36.27
CA ALA A 6 -13.42 -49.61 35.71
C ALA A 6 -12.68 -48.34 36.14
N VAL A 7 -11.63 -48.02 35.37
CA VAL A 7 -10.95 -46.73 35.43
C VAL A 7 -11.93 -45.73 34.82
N LEU A 8 -12.57 -44.95 35.69
CA LEU A 8 -13.41 -43.83 35.31
C LEU A 8 -12.49 -42.72 34.77
N ALA A 9 -12.71 -42.37 33.52
CA ALA A 9 -12.07 -41.27 32.82
C ALA A 9 -12.25 -39.95 33.58
N PHE A 10 -11.20 -39.14 33.70
CA PHE A 10 -11.35 -37.68 33.68
C PHE A 10 -10.02 -36.99 33.37
N ALA A 11 -10.10 -35.96 32.55
CA ALA A 11 -9.05 -34.99 32.22
C ALA A 11 -7.90 -35.47 31.31
N MET A 12 -8.22 -35.78 30.04
CA MET A 12 -7.35 -35.26 28.98
C MET A 12 -7.56 -33.74 28.96
N LEU A 13 -6.72 -33.03 29.72
CA LEU A 13 -6.39 -31.64 29.48
C LEU A 13 -5.72 -31.57 28.11
N PHE A 14 -6.52 -31.60 27.05
CA PHE A 14 -6.11 -31.00 25.80
C PHE A 14 -6.04 -29.50 26.07
N VAL A 15 -4.86 -29.08 26.54
CA VAL A 15 -4.41 -27.72 26.35
C VAL A 15 -4.29 -27.56 24.84
N SER A 16 -5.41 -27.23 24.20
CA SER A 16 -5.40 -26.66 22.87
C SER A 16 -4.72 -25.30 23.04
N GLN A 17 -3.39 -25.29 23.00
CA GLN A 17 -2.66 -24.11 22.61
C GLN A 17 -3.06 -23.86 21.17
N GLY A 18 -4.21 -23.18 21.01
CA GLY A 18 -4.51 -22.45 19.82
C GLY A 18 -3.36 -21.50 19.63
N VAL A 19 -2.46 -21.86 18.71
CA VAL A 19 -1.53 -20.92 18.11
C VAL A 19 -2.44 -19.93 17.40
N PHE A 20 -2.85 -18.88 18.11
CA PHE A 20 -3.29 -17.65 17.50
C PHE A 20 -2.06 -17.12 16.78
N ALA A 21 -1.81 -17.63 15.57
CA ALA A 21 -0.95 -16.94 14.64
C ALA A 21 -1.55 -15.55 14.50
N ASP A 22 -0.83 -14.59 15.05
CA ASP A 22 -1.25 -13.21 15.22
C ASP A 22 -1.49 -12.64 13.83
N SER A 23 -2.74 -12.61 13.38
CA SER A 23 -3.08 -12.25 11.99
C SER A 23 -2.51 -10.88 11.58
N GLY A 24 -2.20 -10.01 12.56
CA GLY A 24 -1.50 -8.75 12.36
C GLY A 24 -0.01 -8.89 12.03
N SER A 25 0.70 -9.88 12.58
CA SER A 25 2.13 -10.08 12.28
C SER A 25 2.33 -10.62 10.86
N ALA A 26 1.48 -11.56 10.43
CA ALA A 26 1.51 -12.11 9.07
C ALA A 26 1.22 -11.04 8.00
N LEU A 27 0.26 -10.15 8.25
CA LEU A 27 -0.03 -9.06 7.33
C LEU A 27 1.05 -7.98 7.33
N SER A 28 1.66 -7.70 8.48
CA SER A 28 2.77 -6.74 8.56
C SER A 28 3.96 -7.22 7.73
N GLU A 29 4.31 -8.50 7.83
CA GLU A 29 5.33 -9.13 6.97
C GLU A 29 4.93 -9.13 5.50
N GLN A 30 3.64 -9.37 5.20
CA GLN A 30 3.12 -9.33 3.83
C GLN A 30 3.23 -7.92 3.20
N ILE A 31 3.10 -6.84 3.98
CA ILE A 31 3.21 -5.48 3.47
C ILE A 31 4.65 -5.10 3.12
N VAL A 32 5.64 -5.59 3.88
CA VAL A 32 7.06 -5.26 3.65
C VAL A 32 7.50 -5.68 2.24
N GLY A 33 8.21 -4.78 1.56
CA GLY A 33 8.74 -5.00 0.21
C GLY A 33 8.38 -3.87 -0.75
N VAL A 34 8.61 -4.13 -2.04
CA VAL A 34 8.33 -3.19 -3.13
C VAL A 34 6.99 -3.53 -3.76
N TRP A 35 6.20 -2.50 -4.04
CA TRP A 35 4.91 -2.58 -4.67
C TRP A 35 4.88 -1.69 -5.89
N ARG A 36 4.56 -2.26 -7.04
CA ARG A 36 4.43 -1.53 -8.29
C ARG A 36 3.01 -1.04 -8.51
N MET A 37 2.87 0.20 -8.94
CA MET A 37 1.58 0.77 -9.32
C MET A 37 1.19 0.35 -10.73
N ASP A 38 -0.07 -0.08 -10.88
CA ASP A 38 -0.67 -0.25 -12.19
C ASP A 38 -0.81 1.13 -12.87
N PRO A 39 -0.53 1.23 -14.18
CA PRO A 39 -0.66 2.49 -14.89
C PRO A 39 -2.06 3.08 -14.76
N ARG A 40 -2.15 4.38 -14.47
CA ARG A 40 -3.44 5.10 -14.43
C ARG A 40 -3.36 6.44 -15.15
N THR A 41 -4.51 6.92 -15.61
CA THR A 41 -4.64 8.25 -16.21
C THR A 41 -5.60 9.08 -15.38
N LEU A 42 -5.12 10.22 -14.90
CA LEU A 42 -5.89 11.21 -14.18
C LEU A 42 -6.28 12.31 -15.16
N ASN A 43 -7.56 12.65 -15.20
CA ASN A 43 -8.08 13.61 -16.16
C ASN A 43 -8.74 14.77 -15.43
N SER A 44 -8.22 15.98 -15.64
CA SER A 44 -8.91 17.22 -15.28
C SER A 44 -9.41 17.93 -16.55
N SER A 45 -10.08 19.06 -16.37
CA SER A 45 -10.52 19.91 -17.50
C SER A 45 -9.36 20.50 -18.30
N ALA A 46 -8.21 20.75 -17.65
CA ALA A 46 -7.07 21.41 -18.27
C ALA A 46 -5.92 20.45 -18.62
N VAL A 47 -5.80 19.31 -17.92
CA VAL A 47 -4.61 18.44 -17.99
C VAL A 47 -5.02 16.97 -18.06
N SER A 48 -4.28 16.18 -18.83
CA SER A 48 -4.22 14.72 -18.71
C SER A 48 -2.90 14.33 -18.05
N SER A 49 -2.94 13.59 -16.96
CA SER A 49 -1.75 13.08 -16.27
C SER A 49 -1.69 11.56 -16.38
N TYR A 50 -0.62 11.05 -16.98
CA TYR A 50 -0.35 9.62 -17.17
C TYR A 50 0.69 9.19 -16.15
N GLN A 51 0.28 8.35 -15.21
CA GLN A 51 1.17 7.76 -14.21
C GLN A 51 1.47 6.33 -14.65
N GLU A 52 2.56 6.17 -15.41
CA GLU A 52 2.87 4.92 -16.11
C GLU A 52 3.87 4.05 -15.35
N ASP A 53 4.68 4.66 -14.49
CA ASP A 53 5.66 3.99 -13.65
C ASP A 53 5.58 4.53 -12.22
N GLY A 54 5.35 3.64 -11.26
CA GLY A 54 5.23 4.01 -9.86
C GLY A 54 5.59 2.83 -8.96
N THR A 55 6.32 3.13 -7.90
CA THR A 55 6.71 2.15 -6.89
C THR A 55 6.46 2.71 -5.50
N VAL A 56 6.06 1.83 -4.59
CA VAL A 56 5.91 2.12 -3.16
C VAL A 56 6.64 1.03 -2.39
N THR A 57 7.62 1.42 -1.59
CA THR A 57 8.40 0.51 -0.76
C THR A 57 7.99 0.66 0.69
N PHE A 58 7.67 -0.45 1.34
CA PHE A 58 7.35 -0.49 2.77
C PHE A 58 8.44 -1.20 3.55
N LYS A 59 8.85 -0.60 4.67
CA LYS A 59 9.77 -1.19 5.64
C LYS A 59 9.18 -1.10 7.04
N LEU A 60 9.11 -2.22 7.75
CA LEU A 60 8.65 -2.25 9.14
C LEU A 60 9.68 -1.59 10.07
N LEU A 61 9.22 -0.67 10.90
CA LEU A 61 10.00 0.03 11.92
C LEU A 61 9.90 -0.69 13.27
N PRO A 62 10.86 -0.47 14.19
CA PRO A 62 10.84 -1.11 15.52
C PRO A 62 9.62 -0.78 16.37
N ASP A 63 8.92 0.32 16.10
CA ASP A 63 7.71 0.76 16.79
C ASP A 63 6.42 0.18 16.19
N GLY A 64 6.53 -0.70 15.18
CA GLY A 64 5.40 -1.35 14.51
C GLY A 64 4.77 -0.54 13.37
N ARG A 65 5.23 0.69 13.11
CA ARG A 65 4.83 1.47 11.92
C ARG A 65 5.64 1.07 10.70
N PHE A 66 5.25 1.58 9.54
CA PHE A 66 5.98 1.41 8.29
C PHE A 66 6.67 2.72 7.91
N SER A 67 7.94 2.65 7.53
CA SER A 67 8.54 3.67 6.66
C SER A 67 8.10 3.37 5.24
N VAL A 68 7.61 4.40 4.55
CA VAL A 68 7.09 4.29 3.18
C VAL A 68 7.91 5.22 2.29
N ILE A 69 8.38 4.70 1.15
CA ILE A 69 9.03 5.50 0.11
C ILE A 69 8.25 5.28 -1.16
N GLY A 70 7.70 6.36 -1.70
CA GLY A 70 7.00 6.34 -2.97
C GLY A 70 7.84 7.02 -4.05
N ARG A 71 7.83 6.47 -5.27
CA ARG A 71 8.28 7.16 -6.47
C ARG A 71 7.27 6.99 -7.60
N ILE A 72 6.89 8.07 -8.27
CA ILE A 72 5.97 8.03 -9.42
C ILE A 72 6.50 8.95 -10.52
N SER A 73 6.61 8.41 -11.73
CA SER A 73 6.80 9.19 -12.94
C SER A 73 5.45 9.54 -13.55
N THR A 74 5.21 10.84 -13.70
CA THR A 74 3.97 11.38 -14.26
C THR A 74 4.27 12.19 -15.51
N ARG A 75 3.68 11.78 -16.64
CA ARG A 75 3.66 12.55 -17.88
C ARG A 75 2.38 13.37 -17.93
N MET A 76 2.48 14.68 -18.01
CA MET A 76 1.34 15.60 -18.02
C MET A 76 1.20 16.26 -19.39
N VAL A 77 -0.02 16.35 -19.90
CA VAL A 77 -0.33 16.95 -21.21
C VAL A 77 -1.44 17.98 -21.03
N LEU A 78 -1.19 19.22 -21.43
CA LEU A 78 -2.20 20.28 -21.44
C LEU A 78 -3.21 20.06 -22.57
N LYS A 79 -4.49 20.17 -22.24
CA LYS A 79 -5.61 19.97 -23.19
C LYS A 79 -5.94 21.21 -24.03
N ASN A 80 -5.31 22.34 -23.73
CA ASN A 80 -5.61 23.64 -24.32
C ASN A 80 -4.36 24.29 -24.94
N ASP A 81 -4.52 25.51 -25.44
CA ASP A 81 -3.44 26.26 -26.08
C ASP A 81 -2.42 26.89 -25.10
N GLN A 82 -2.52 26.64 -23.79
CA GLN A 82 -1.57 27.12 -22.79
C GLN A 82 -0.30 26.26 -22.70
N THR A 83 0.71 26.75 -22.01
CA THR A 83 1.95 26.03 -21.70
C THR A 83 2.13 25.94 -20.20
N PHE A 84 2.88 24.94 -19.72
CA PHE A 84 3.19 24.83 -18.30
C PHE A 84 4.02 26.05 -17.87
N THR A 85 3.79 26.50 -16.64
CA THR A 85 4.58 27.57 -15.98
C THR A 85 5.39 27.04 -14.80
N ASP A 86 5.25 25.75 -14.49
CA ASP A 86 5.97 25.13 -13.39
C ASP A 86 7.46 25.00 -13.72
N PRO A 87 8.36 25.27 -12.74
CA PRO A 87 9.79 25.07 -12.91
C PRO A 87 10.10 23.67 -13.44
N GLY A 88 10.95 23.58 -14.46
CA GLY A 88 11.28 22.32 -15.14
C GLY A 88 10.38 21.95 -16.32
N CYS A 89 9.26 22.64 -16.50
CA CYS A 89 8.31 22.42 -17.61
C CYS A 89 7.95 23.71 -18.37
N VAL A 90 8.57 24.84 -18.04
CA VAL A 90 8.13 26.16 -18.51
C VAL A 90 8.14 26.25 -20.03
N GLY A 91 6.98 26.59 -20.62
CA GLY A 91 6.83 26.74 -22.06
C GLY A 91 6.45 25.47 -22.81
N GLU A 92 6.41 24.32 -22.15
CA GLU A 92 6.07 23.04 -22.76
C GLU A 92 4.57 22.76 -22.75
N LYS A 93 4.12 21.93 -23.71
CA LYS A 93 2.75 21.38 -23.78
C LYS A 93 2.60 20.04 -23.05
N GLU A 94 3.71 19.34 -22.97
CA GLU A 94 3.85 18.03 -22.39
C GLU A 94 5.09 18.05 -21.50
N CYS A 95 4.97 17.55 -20.29
CA CYS A 95 6.10 17.49 -19.37
C CYS A 95 6.07 16.19 -18.56
N THR A 96 7.24 15.63 -18.32
CA THR A 96 7.40 14.46 -17.45
C THR A 96 8.07 14.88 -16.16
N GLN A 97 7.45 14.56 -15.03
CA GLN A 97 7.99 14.77 -13.69
C GLN A 97 8.19 13.42 -13.02
N ASP A 98 9.36 13.24 -12.42
CA ASP A 98 9.69 12.05 -11.64
C ASP A 98 9.77 12.47 -10.17
N GLY A 99 8.68 12.19 -9.44
CA GLY A 99 8.53 12.58 -8.05
C GLY A 99 8.88 11.43 -7.12
N ALA A 100 9.56 11.73 -6.02
CA ALA A 100 9.74 10.80 -4.92
C ALA A 100 9.34 11.48 -3.60
N THR A 101 8.71 10.72 -2.72
CA THR A 101 8.38 11.20 -1.38
C THR A 101 8.57 10.09 -0.35
N GLU A 102 8.61 10.50 0.91
CA GLU A 102 8.65 9.61 2.05
C GLU A 102 7.37 9.79 2.88
N GLY A 103 7.02 8.76 3.64
CA GLY A 103 5.87 8.78 4.51
C GLY A 103 5.96 7.74 5.63
N LEU A 104 4.93 7.74 6.46
CA LEU A 104 4.76 6.79 7.54
C LEU A 104 3.43 6.06 7.39
N GLY A 105 3.48 4.73 7.46
CA GLY A 105 2.33 3.87 7.36
C GLY A 105 1.92 3.28 8.70
N ALA A 106 0.62 3.11 8.92
CA ALA A 106 0.06 2.40 10.07
C ALA A 106 -1.03 1.42 9.64
N LEU A 107 -1.00 0.21 10.21
CA LEU A 107 -1.91 -0.87 9.86
C LEU A 107 -3.14 -0.91 10.78
N PHE A 108 -4.32 -1.04 10.19
CA PHE A 108 -5.62 -1.14 10.84
C PHE A 108 -6.40 -2.31 10.23
N GLY A 109 -6.32 -3.49 10.87
CA GLY A 109 -6.89 -4.71 10.29
C GLY A 109 -6.24 -5.03 8.95
N ASN A 110 -7.02 -5.11 7.86
CA ASN A 110 -6.52 -5.32 6.50
C ASN A 110 -6.29 -4.04 5.70
N THR A 111 -6.23 -2.88 6.35
CA THR A 111 -6.07 -1.58 5.71
C THR A 111 -4.84 -0.88 6.25
N ILE A 112 -3.96 -0.37 5.37
CA ILE A 112 -2.84 0.49 5.76
C ILE A 112 -3.21 1.94 5.43
N TYR A 113 -3.03 2.82 6.40
CA TYR A 113 -3.05 4.27 6.19
C TYR A 113 -1.62 4.73 5.92
N VAL A 114 -1.40 5.61 4.94
CA VAL A 114 -0.08 6.20 4.67
C VAL A 114 -0.17 7.72 4.74
N ASP A 115 0.57 8.29 5.69
CA ASP A 115 0.77 9.73 5.85
C ASP A 115 2.03 10.15 5.09
N TRP A 116 1.89 10.91 4.02
CA TRP A 116 3.02 11.37 3.20
C TRP A 116 3.49 12.75 3.66
N PHE A 117 4.80 12.96 3.62
CA PHE A 117 5.38 14.25 4.00
C PHE A 117 5.17 15.36 2.96
N ASP A 118 4.85 15.01 1.72
CA ASP A 118 4.51 15.95 0.65
C ASP A 118 3.00 15.98 0.42
N ALA A 119 2.40 17.16 0.52
CA ALA A 119 0.97 17.39 0.34
C ALA A 119 0.46 17.11 -1.09
N GLY A 120 1.35 16.96 -2.06
CA GLY A 120 1.01 16.57 -3.44
C GLY A 120 0.87 15.06 -3.66
N TRP A 121 1.10 14.24 -2.64
CA TRP A 121 1.06 12.77 -2.71
C TRP A 121 -0.23 12.17 -2.13
N ILE A 122 -0.41 10.88 -2.37
CA ILE A 122 -1.63 10.08 -2.09
C ILE A 122 -1.89 9.91 -0.58
N ASP A 123 -2.37 10.92 0.16
CA ASP A 123 -2.81 10.69 1.56
C ASP A 123 -4.04 9.79 1.58
N ASP A 124 -3.86 8.50 1.87
CA ASP A 124 -4.92 7.52 1.60
C ASP A 124 -4.82 6.22 2.40
N PHE A 125 -5.97 5.55 2.47
CA PHE A 125 -6.16 4.22 3.00
C PHE A 125 -6.10 3.18 1.90
N PHE A 126 -5.14 2.27 1.99
CA PHE A 126 -5.02 1.15 1.08
C PHE A 126 -5.56 -0.13 1.73
N LYS A 127 -6.51 -0.78 1.07
CA LYS A 127 -6.94 -2.14 1.43
C LYS A 127 -5.97 -3.15 0.87
N VAL A 128 -5.51 -4.08 1.71
CA VAL A 128 -4.58 -5.16 1.36
C VAL A 128 -5.35 -6.46 1.16
N ASN A 129 -5.11 -7.12 0.02
CA ASN A 129 -5.66 -8.44 -0.30
C ASN A 129 -4.62 -9.27 -1.07
N GLY A 130 -3.89 -10.13 -0.35
CA GLY A 130 -2.77 -10.88 -0.93
C GLY A 130 -1.70 -9.93 -1.51
N ASN A 131 -1.27 -10.18 -2.74
CA ASN A 131 -0.26 -9.37 -3.43
C ASN A 131 -0.84 -8.10 -4.08
N VAL A 132 -2.01 -7.65 -3.64
CA VAL A 132 -2.71 -6.49 -4.18
C VAL A 132 -3.03 -5.52 -3.06
N MET A 133 -2.67 -4.25 -3.25
CA MET A 133 -3.23 -3.14 -2.48
C MET A 133 -4.04 -2.22 -3.38
N THR A 134 -5.12 -1.67 -2.85
CA THR A 134 -5.98 -0.71 -3.58
C THR A 134 -6.35 0.47 -2.70
N GLY A 135 -6.25 1.70 -3.23
CA GLY A 135 -6.66 2.96 -2.62
C GLY A 135 -7.43 3.84 -3.62
N ASP A 136 -7.95 4.98 -3.18
CA ASP A 136 -8.54 6.03 -4.01
C ASP A 136 -8.24 7.42 -3.40
N ASP A 137 -7.35 8.17 -4.05
CA ASP A 137 -6.87 9.48 -3.59
C ASP A 137 -7.84 10.63 -3.91
N GLY A 138 -9.08 10.31 -4.29
CA GLY A 138 -10.08 11.26 -4.75
C GLY A 138 -9.86 11.73 -6.20
N ASN A 139 -8.73 11.39 -6.82
CA ASN A 139 -8.46 11.62 -8.24
C ASN A 139 -8.59 10.33 -9.06
N GLY A 140 -8.72 9.17 -8.41
CA GLY A 140 -9.09 7.90 -9.01
C GLY A 140 -8.44 6.70 -8.32
N LEU A 141 -8.87 5.51 -8.73
CA LEU A 141 -8.38 4.26 -8.16
C LEU A 141 -6.86 4.13 -8.31
N ILE A 142 -6.23 3.69 -7.24
CA ILE A 142 -4.82 3.30 -7.17
C ILE A 142 -4.79 1.82 -6.93
N ARG A 143 -3.99 1.13 -7.73
CA ARG A 143 -3.79 -0.29 -7.58
C ARG A 143 -2.30 -0.57 -7.57
N LEU A 144 -1.85 -1.20 -6.50
CA LEU A 144 -0.47 -1.62 -6.29
C LEU A 144 -0.40 -3.15 -6.32
N VAL A 145 0.64 -3.70 -6.93
CA VAL A 145 0.93 -5.13 -7.03
C VAL A 145 2.29 -5.38 -6.40
N LYS A 146 2.38 -6.34 -5.48
CA LYS A 146 3.66 -6.67 -4.85
C LYS A 146 4.62 -7.26 -5.87
N GLU A 147 5.86 -6.79 -5.88
CA GLU A 147 6.94 -7.42 -6.64
C GLU A 147 7.41 -8.71 -5.93
N GLU A 148 7.64 -9.77 -6.71
CA GLU A 148 8.10 -11.08 -6.21
C GLU A 148 9.61 -11.12 -5.94
#